data_AF-A0A7C5MA00-F1
#
_entry.id   AF-A0A7C5MA00-F1
#
_cell.length_a   1.000
_cell.length_b   1.000
_cell.length_c   1.000
_cell.angle_alpha   90.00
_cell.angle_beta   90.00
_cell.angle_gamma   90.00
#
_symmetry.space_group_name_H-M   'P 1'
#
loop_
_entity.id
_entity.type
_entity.pdbx_description
1 polymer ?
#
loop_
_entity_poly.entity_id
_entity_poly.type
_entity_poly.pdbx_seq_one_letter_code
_entity_poly.pdbx_strand_id
1 'polypeptide(L)'
;MRRTTAWLLLLFSWQVARAEVTEKDIALVEDTDGSITAKVTWMDAYLKAAACAFYQGHVDQYDAIFVFSAIPLDFMSNVQQGWPVKQDEKGIGRMLYNQTAAFCAKKGRLSQAVKMGFIDTLPDDPDDIYKGIPMYTLSGVELMGHEFGHHWLASVAFDKGDGVKHCLLRGYEPSGDNPTGDLCDGVPEGGYNQHWAYYFNSGGVMYGNNITD
;
A
#
# COMPACT_ATOMS: atom_id res chain seq x y z
N MET A 1 50.10 24.75 -34.28
CA MET A 1 49.78 23.94 -33.08
C MET A 1 48.28 23.69 -33.04
N ARG A 2 47.81 22.51 -33.47
CA ARG A 2 46.39 22.11 -33.29
C ARG A 2 46.32 21.25 -32.04
N ARG A 3 45.58 21.72 -31.03
CA ARG A 3 45.28 20.98 -29.80
C ARG A 3 44.18 19.97 -30.13
N THR A 4 44.50 18.69 -30.03
CA THR A 4 43.53 17.59 -30.05
C THR A 4 42.81 17.54 -28.71
N THR A 5 41.53 17.91 -28.71
CA THR A 5 40.63 17.71 -27.57
C THR A 5 40.23 16.23 -27.54
N ALA A 6 40.69 15.48 -26.55
CA ALA A 6 40.24 14.12 -26.32
C ALA A 6 38.86 14.15 -25.64
N TRP A 7 37.87 13.53 -26.28
CA TRP A 7 36.55 13.32 -25.69
C TRP A 7 36.59 12.05 -24.83
N LEU A 8 36.37 12.22 -23.53
CA LEU A 8 36.15 11.11 -22.61
C LEU A 8 34.71 10.62 -22.79
N LEU A 9 34.54 9.45 -23.41
CA LEU A 9 33.25 8.75 -23.46
C LEU A 9 33.04 8.04 -22.10
N LEU A 10 32.22 8.65 -21.23
CA LEU A 10 31.67 7.98 -20.06
C LEU A 10 30.62 6.97 -20.52
N LEU A 11 30.98 5.70 -20.53
CA LEU A 11 30.04 4.59 -20.69
C LEU A 11 29.20 4.49 -19.41
N PHE A 12 28.04 5.14 -19.40
CA PHE A 12 27.02 4.86 -18.40
C PHE A 12 26.45 3.47 -18.68
N SER A 13 26.85 2.49 -17.86
CA SER A 13 26.09 1.24 -17.81
C SER A 13 24.74 1.55 -17.19
N TRP A 14 23.67 1.39 -17.98
CA TRP A 14 22.32 1.39 -17.48
C TRP A 14 22.15 0.09 -16.69
N GLN A 15 22.60 0.08 -15.44
CA GLN A 15 22.16 -0.95 -14.51
C GLN A 15 20.68 -0.67 -14.26
N VAL A 16 19.83 -1.38 -15.00
CA VAL A 16 18.42 -1.52 -14.63
C VAL A 16 18.46 -2.05 -13.19
N ALA A 17 17.94 -1.27 -12.24
CA ALA A 17 17.83 -1.71 -10.87
C ALA A 17 17.06 -3.03 -10.88
N ARG A 18 17.75 -4.13 -10.55
CA ARG A 18 17.10 -5.42 -10.33
C ARG A 18 16.78 -5.48 -8.85
N ALA A 19 15.49 -5.42 -8.52
CA ALA A 19 15.03 -5.85 -7.22
C ALA A 19 15.14 -7.38 -7.21
N GLU A 20 16.19 -7.90 -6.60
CA GLU A 20 16.34 -9.34 -6.35
C GLU A 20 15.76 -9.62 -4.96
N VAL A 21 14.76 -10.50 -4.89
CA VAL A 21 14.27 -11.05 -3.63
C VAL A 21 15.14 -12.25 -3.30
N THR A 22 15.83 -12.22 -2.16
CA THR A 22 16.67 -13.32 -1.69
C THR A 22 15.96 -14.11 -0.60
N GLU A 23 16.47 -15.29 -0.26
CA GLU A 23 15.96 -16.08 0.87
C GLU A 23 16.00 -15.29 2.20
N LYS A 24 16.85 -14.27 2.32
CA LYS A 24 16.92 -13.41 3.52
C LYS A 24 15.78 -12.42 3.61
N ASP A 25 15.05 -12.22 2.52
CA ASP A 25 13.91 -11.31 2.42
C ASP A 25 12.57 -12.03 2.63
N ILE A 26 12.61 -13.36 2.76
CA ILE A 26 11.47 -14.23 2.98
C ILE A 26 11.59 -14.85 4.37
N ALA A 27 10.51 -14.85 5.13
CA ALA A 27 10.44 -15.51 6.42
C ALA A 27 9.21 -16.40 6.53
N LEU A 28 9.42 -17.63 6.98
CA LEU A 28 8.34 -18.45 7.51
C LEU A 28 8.24 -18.16 9.02
N VAL A 29 7.10 -17.61 9.44
CA VAL A 29 6.80 -17.35 10.85
C VAL A 29 5.87 -18.44 11.37
N GLU A 30 6.38 -19.29 12.25
CA GLU A 30 5.58 -20.32 12.90
C GLU A 30 4.75 -19.72 14.04
N ASP A 31 3.43 -19.69 13.89
CA ASP A 31 2.49 -19.24 14.91
C ASP A 31 2.12 -20.37 15.90
N THR A 32 3.12 -20.85 16.62
CA THR A 32 3.03 -22.06 17.46
C THR A 32 1.99 -21.99 18.58
N ASP A 33 1.66 -20.80 19.07
CA ASP A 33 0.65 -20.56 20.12
C ASP A 33 -0.67 -20.00 19.57
N GLY A 34 -0.78 -19.85 18.24
CA GLY A 34 -1.96 -19.30 17.57
C GLY A 34 -2.17 -17.80 17.80
N SER A 35 -1.26 -17.10 18.46
CA SER A 35 -1.45 -15.72 18.88
C SER A 35 -1.50 -14.74 17.70
N ILE A 36 -0.82 -15.03 16.59
CA ILE A 36 -0.86 -14.22 15.38
C ILE A 36 -2.18 -14.47 14.64
N THR A 37 -2.51 -15.74 14.39
CA THR A 37 -3.70 -16.18 13.65
C THR A 37 -4.99 -15.75 14.33
N ALA A 38 -5.05 -15.77 15.67
CA ALA A 38 -6.18 -15.27 16.43
C ALA A 38 -6.51 -13.79 16.16
N LYS A 39 -5.57 -13.01 15.62
CA LYS A 39 -5.74 -11.60 15.28
C LYS A 39 -6.14 -11.37 13.83
N VAL A 40 -6.29 -12.41 13.00
CA VAL A 40 -6.46 -12.26 11.54
C VAL A 40 -7.65 -11.39 11.13
N THR A 41 -8.70 -11.33 11.95
CA THR A 41 -9.87 -10.46 11.76
C THR A 41 -9.54 -8.98 11.93
N TRP A 42 -8.56 -8.64 12.80
CA TRP A 42 -8.11 -7.28 13.08
C TRP A 42 -6.80 -7.03 12.34
N MET A 43 -6.89 -6.48 11.12
CA MET A 43 -5.75 -6.38 10.20
C MET A 43 -4.52 -5.72 10.80
N ASP A 44 -4.69 -4.60 11.50
CA ASP A 44 -3.58 -3.89 12.12
C ASP A 44 -2.90 -4.74 13.20
N ALA A 45 -3.69 -5.44 14.02
CA ALA A 45 -3.17 -6.30 15.08
C ALA A 45 -2.48 -7.55 14.51
N TYR A 46 -3.02 -8.14 13.44
CA TYR A 46 -2.40 -9.25 12.71
C TYR A 46 -1.05 -8.84 12.11
N LEU A 47 -1.01 -7.73 11.38
CA LEU A 47 0.21 -7.24 10.74
C LEU A 47 1.27 -6.81 11.76
N LYS A 48 0.88 -6.18 12.88
CA LYS A 48 1.80 -5.86 13.99
C LYS A 48 2.42 -7.13 14.56
N ALA A 49 1.61 -8.16 14.81
CA ALA A 49 2.08 -9.41 15.38
C ALA A 49 3.04 -10.15 14.43
N ALA A 50 2.68 -10.24 13.14
CA ALA A 50 3.53 -10.84 12.11
C ALA A 50 4.85 -10.08 11.95
N ALA A 51 4.81 -8.73 11.88
CA ALA A 51 6.00 -7.89 11.80
C ALA A 51 6.92 -8.08 13.02
N CYS A 52 6.34 -8.10 14.22
CA CYS A 52 7.10 -8.31 15.44
C CYS A 52 7.78 -9.68 15.47
N ALA A 53 7.13 -10.73 14.97
CA ALA A 53 7.76 -12.04 14.83
C ALA A 53 8.88 -12.03 13.78
N PHE A 54 8.66 -11.39 12.62
CA PHE A 54 9.68 -11.23 11.58
C PHE A 54 10.95 -10.55 12.10
N TYR A 55 10.82 -9.41 12.79
CA TYR A 55 11.95 -8.63 13.31
C TYR A 55 12.66 -9.24 14.53
N GLN A 56 12.24 -10.41 15.03
CA GLN A 56 13.05 -11.16 16.00
C GLN A 56 14.31 -11.74 15.36
N GLY A 57 14.23 -12.14 14.09
CA GLY A 57 15.34 -12.75 13.34
C GLY A 57 15.90 -11.90 12.20
N HIS A 58 15.18 -10.86 11.77
CA HIS A 58 15.53 -10.06 10.60
C HIS A 58 15.94 -8.64 10.98
N VAL A 59 16.91 -8.10 10.24
CA VAL A 59 17.35 -6.72 10.42
C VAL A 59 16.27 -5.74 9.93
N ASP A 60 16.09 -4.63 10.64
CA ASP A 60 15.17 -3.57 10.23
C ASP A 60 15.74 -2.77 9.05
N GLN A 61 15.59 -3.31 7.84
CA GLN A 61 16.03 -2.70 6.58
C GLN A 61 14.92 -2.59 5.53
N TYR A 62 13.70 -2.99 5.89
CA TYR A 62 12.57 -3.13 4.96
C TYR A 62 11.64 -1.93 5.05
N ASP A 63 11.32 -1.35 3.90
CA ASP A 63 10.37 -0.25 3.79
C ASP A 63 8.91 -0.78 3.72
N ALA A 64 8.74 -2.05 3.32
CA ALA A 64 7.48 -2.74 3.25
C ALA A 64 7.59 -4.21 3.68
N ILE A 65 6.52 -4.77 4.24
CA ILE A 65 6.36 -6.21 4.45
C ILE A 65 5.05 -6.70 3.84
N PHE A 66 5.07 -7.85 3.18
CA PHE A 66 3.86 -8.54 2.71
C PHE A 66 3.67 -9.81 3.54
N VAL A 67 2.49 -9.95 4.13
CA VAL A 67 2.16 -11.02 5.06
C VAL A 67 1.09 -11.90 4.42
N PHE A 68 1.48 -13.15 4.16
CA PHE A 68 0.61 -14.20 3.65
C PHE A 68 0.33 -15.19 4.77
N SER A 69 -0.89 -15.72 4.79
CA SER A 69 -1.22 -16.90 5.57
C SER A 69 -0.82 -18.15 4.78
N ALA A 70 -0.18 -19.10 5.46
CA ALA A 70 0.07 -20.44 4.91
C ALA A 70 -1.09 -21.41 5.19
N ILE A 71 -2.13 -20.97 5.90
CA ILE A 71 -3.34 -21.76 6.16
C ILE A 71 -4.58 -21.05 5.60
N PRO A 72 -5.62 -21.80 5.22
CA PRO A 72 -6.89 -21.22 4.80
C PRO A 72 -7.47 -20.28 5.86
N LEU A 73 -7.99 -19.15 5.40
CA LEU A 73 -8.68 -18.15 6.22
C LEU A 73 -10.15 -18.10 5.83
N ASP A 74 -11.02 -17.74 6.76
CA ASP A 74 -12.45 -17.55 6.50
C ASP A 74 -12.69 -16.41 5.51
N PHE A 75 -13.79 -16.43 4.76
CA PHE A 75 -14.12 -15.41 3.77
C PHE A 75 -14.02 -13.97 4.31
N MET A 76 -14.49 -13.73 5.54
CA MET A 76 -14.45 -12.41 6.18
C MET A 76 -13.05 -11.98 6.62
N SER A 77 -12.11 -12.93 6.79
CA SER A 77 -10.74 -12.66 7.21
C SER A 77 -9.73 -12.84 6.09
N ASN A 78 -10.12 -13.42 4.96
CA ASN A 78 -9.29 -13.63 3.77
C ASN A 78 -9.37 -12.44 2.79
N VAL A 79 -9.13 -11.25 3.32
CA VAL A 79 -9.19 -9.99 2.57
C VAL A 79 -7.79 -9.40 2.44
N GLN A 80 -7.48 -8.89 1.24
CA GLN A 80 -6.26 -8.15 0.97
C GLN A 80 -6.40 -6.72 1.47
N GLN A 81 -5.35 -6.22 2.14
CA GLN A 81 -5.34 -4.83 2.59
C GLN A 81 -3.93 -4.31 2.84
N GLY A 82 -3.61 -3.18 2.21
CA GLY A 82 -2.49 -2.32 2.58
C GLY A 82 -2.74 -1.53 3.87
N TRP A 83 -1.79 -1.59 4.80
CA TRP A 83 -1.80 -0.83 6.06
C TRP A 83 -0.57 0.08 6.15
N PRO A 84 -0.74 1.41 6.10
CA PRO A 84 0.40 2.31 6.24
C PRO A 84 0.86 2.33 7.71
N VAL A 85 2.15 2.08 7.93
CA VAL A 85 2.81 1.98 9.24
C VAL A 85 3.44 3.30 9.64
N LYS A 86 4.05 4.01 8.69
CA LYS A 86 4.65 5.32 8.89
C LYS A 86 4.35 6.18 7.68
N GLN A 87 3.79 7.36 7.91
CA GLN A 87 3.50 8.36 6.90
C GLN A 87 4.35 9.59 7.20
N ASP A 88 5.48 9.71 6.50
CA ASP A 88 6.37 10.87 6.56
C ASP A 88 6.37 11.70 5.26
N GLU A 89 5.61 11.24 4.26
CA GLU A 89 5.40 11.96 3.02
C GLU A 89 4.47 13.17 3.20
N LYS A 90 4.72 14.21 2.41
CA LYS A 90 3.90 15.42 2.37
C LYS A 90 3.26 15.53 1.00
N GLY A 91 2.15 16.25 0.93
CA GLY A 91 1.48 16.54 -0.35
C GLY A 91 0.51 15.47 -0.84
N ILE A 92 0.27 14.41 -0.06
CA ILE A 92 -0.79 13.41 -0.35
C ILE A 92 -2.04 13.59 0.53
N GLY A 93 -2.15 14.69 1.26
CA GLY A 93 -3.34 15.00 2.07
C GLY A 93 -3.56 14.13 3.31
N ARG A 94 -2.56 13.34 3.72
CA ARG A 94 -2.58 12.52 4.95
C ARG A 94 -1.83 13.20 6.09
N MET A 95 -2.29 12.99 7.32
CA MET A 95 -1.57 13.42 8.51
C MET A 95 -0.28 12.61 8.66
N LEU A 96 0.78 13.27 9.13
CA LEU A 96 2.02 12.59 9.45
C LEU A 96 1.84 11.74 10.70
N TYR A 97 2.29 10.49 10.66
CA TYR A 97 2.29 9.60 11.82
C TYR A 97 3.37 8.54 11.70
N ASN A 98 3.68 7.90 12.83
CA ASN A 98 4.66 6.85 12.89
C ASN A 98 4.24 5.77 13.91
N GLN A 99 3.95 4.57 13.42
CA GLN A 99 3.66 3.38 14.24
C GLN A 99 4.76 2.31 14.17
N THR A 100 5.96 2.61 13.65
CA THR A 100 7.02 1.61 13.46
C THR A 100 7.35 0.84 14.75
N ALA A 101 7.29 1.52 15.90
CA ALA A 101 7.49 0.90 17.22
C ALA A 101 6.46 -0.19 17.54
N ALA A 102 5.20 -0.02 17.15
CA ALA A 102 4.13 -1.01 17.34
C ALA A 102 4.30 -2.24 16.43
N PHE A 103 5.06 -2.11 15.35
CA PHE A 103 5.44 -3.19 14.43
C PHE A 103 6.83 -3.76 14.74
N CYS A 104 7.45 -3.37 15.86
CA CYS A 104 8.80 -3.74 16.25
C CYS A 104 9.92 -3.37 15.24
N ALA A 105 9.64 -2.47 14.28
CA ALA A 105 10.60 -1.89 13.37
C ALA A 105 11.40 -0.77 14.07
N LYS A 106 12.44 -1.16 14.82
CA LYS A 106 13.20 -0.31 15.75
C LYS A 106 14.04 0.79 15.09
N LYS A 107 14.51 0.62 13.86
CA LYS A 107 15.18 1.64 13.04
C LYS A 107 14.18 2.54 12.32
N GLY A 108 12.89 2.18 12.29
CA GLY A 108 11.82 3.03 11.81
C GLY A 108 11.74 3.17 10.29
N ARG A 109 12.23 2.17 9.55
CA ARG A 109 12.17 2.16 8.08
C ARG A 109 10.81 1.75 7.55
N LEU A 110 10.16 0.80 8.21
CA LEU A 110 8.87 0.24 7.76
C LEU A 110 7.81 1.34 7.57
N SER A 111 7.41 1.57 6.32
CA SER A 111 6.37 2.52 5.95
C SER A 111 5.03 1.83 5.68
N GLN A 112 5.02 0.57 5.25
CA GLN A 112 3.80 -0.16 4.92
C GLN A 112 3.88 -1.64 5.34
N ALA A 113 2.76 -2.20 5.81
CA ALA A 113 2.55 -3.63 5.94
C ALA A 113 1.32 -4.03 5.12
N VAL A 114 1.38 -5.13 4.40
CA VAL A 114 0.30 -5.57 3.52
C VAL A 114 -0.16 -6.96 3.93
N LYS A 115 -1.46 -7.12 4.19
CA LYS A 115 -2.08 -8.41 4.40
C LYS A 115 -2.53 -8.94 3.04
N MET A 116 -2.08 -10.13 2.66
CA MET A 116 -2.40 -10.73 1.36
C MET A 116 -3.38 -11.90 1.43
N GLY A 117 -3.71 -12.36 2.63
CA GLY A 117 -4.60 -13.51 2.83
C GLY A 117 -3.89 -14.85 2.62
N PHE A 118 -4.66 -15.91 2.35
CA PHE A 118 -4.14 -17.26 2.14
C PHE A 118 -3.38 -17.36 0.82
N ILE A 119 -2.12 -17.79 0.88
CA ILE A 119 -1.20 -17.78 -0.26
C ILE A 119 -1.71 -18.61 -1.45
N ASP A 120 -2.37 -19.74 -1.21
CA ASP A 120 -2.91 -20.61 -2.27
C ASP A 120 -4.10 -20.00 -3.02
N THR A 121 -4.58 -18.81 -2.60
CA THR A 121 -5.58 -18.06 -3.39
C THR A 121 -4.96 -17.22 -4.49
N LEU A 122 -3.65 -16.99 -4.44
CA LEU A 122 -2.89 -16.34 -5.48
C LEU A 122 -2.53 -17.35 -6.58
N PRO A 123 -2.39 -16.89 -7.82
CA PRO A 123 -1.96 -17.76 -8.92
C PRO A 123 -0.50 -18.19 -8.75
N ASP A 124 -0.15 -19.38 -9.24
CA ASP A 124 1.23 -19.88 -9.28
C ASP A 124 2.13 -18.98 -10.13
N ASP A 125 1.61 -18.50 -11.27
CA ASP A 125 2.23 -17.45 -12.08
C ASP A 125 1.76 -16.08 -11.56
N PRO A 126 2.64 -15.21 -11.04
CA PRO A 126 2.25 -13.91 -10.51
C PRO A 126 1.64 -12.97 -11.57
N ASP A 127 1.88 -13.22 -12.86
CA ASP A 127 1.30 -12.45 -13.97
C ASP A 127 -0.10 -12.97 -14.39
N ASP A 128 -0.54 -14.12 -13.88
CA ASP A 128 -1.89 -14.63 -14.10
C ASP A 128 -2.94 -13.89 -13.25
N ILE A 129 -4.20 -13.95 -13.70
CA ILE A 129 -5.34 -13.30 -13.04
C ILE A 129 -5.59 -13.89 -11.66
N TYR A 130 -5.73 -13.03 -10.65
CA TYR A 130 -6.20 -13.40 -9.32
C TYR A 130 -7.68 -13.82 -9.36
N LYS A 131 -7.97 -15.03 -8.86
CA LYS A 131 -9.33 -15.62 -8.91
C LYS A 131 -10.04 -15.66 -7.55
N GLY A 132 -9.42 -15.14 -6.49
CA GLY A 132 -10.02 -15.15 -5.16
C GLY A 132 -11.21 -14.20 -4.98
N ILE A 133 -11.34 -13.18 -5.85
CA ILE A 133 -12.49 -12.27 -5.90
C ILE A 133 -13.20 -12.43 -7.26
N PRO A 134 -14.49 -12.78 -7.30
CA PRO A 134 -15.24 -12.87 -8.56
C PRO A 134 -15.23 -11.55 -9.34
N MET A 135 -15.06 -11.62 -10.66
CA MET A 135 -15.02 -10.46 -11.57
C MET A 135 -13.84 -9.48 -11.32
N TYR A 136 -12.86 -9.88 -10.52
CA TYR A 136 -11.62 -9.12 -10.37
C TYR A 136 -10.69 -9.35 -11.56
N THR A 137 -10.01 -8.31 -12.01
CA THR A 137 -9.25 -8.32 -13.28
C THR A 137 -7.75 -8.14 -13.12
N LEU A 138 -7.26 -7.97 -11.89
CA LEU A 138 -5.83 -7.79 -11.64
C LEU A 138 -5.10 -9.13 -11.59
N SER A 139 -3.87 -9.17 -12.07
CA SER A 139 -2.94 -10.27 -11.80
C SER A 139 -2.53 -10.34 -10.32
N GLY A 140 -1.87 -11.42 -9.91
CA GLY A 140 -1.33 -11.55 -8.56
C GLY A 140 -0.38 -10.40 -8.20
N VAL A 141 0.54 -10.05 -9.10
CA VAL A 141 1.48 -8.94 -8.91
C VAL A 141 0.78 -7.58 -8.94
N GLU A 142 -0.24 -7.40 -9.78
CA GLU A 142 -1.03 -6.17 -9.84
C GLU A 142 -1.87 -5.98 -8.57
N LEU A 143 -2.41 -7.05 -7.98
CA LEU A 143 -3.10 -7.00 -6.68
C LEU A 143 -2.13 -6.60 -5.56
N MET A 144 -0.94 -7.19 -5.49
CA MET A 144 0.08 -6.77 -4.52
C MET A 144 0.45 -5.29 -4.70
N GLY A 145 0.62 -4.85 -5.95
CA GLY A 145 0.87 -3.46 -6.29
C GLY A 145 -0.28 -2.52 -5.91
N HIS A 146 -1.54 -2.97 -6.08
CA HIS A 146 -2.74 -2.23 -5.69
C HIS A 146 -2.74 -1.97 -4.18
N GLU A 147 -2.57 -3.02 -3.38
CA GLU A 147 -2.56 -2.92 -1.93
C GLU A 147 -1.38 -2.10 -1.42
N PHE A 148 -0.21 -2.26 -2.03
CA PHE A 148 0.95 -1.43 -1.72
C PHE A 148 0.72 0.04 -2.09
N GLY A 149 0.06 0.29 -3.22
CA GLY A 149 -0.29 1.61 -3.72
C GLY A 149 -1.23 2.40 -2.80
N HIS A 150 -2.00 1.73 -1.94
CA HIS A 150 -2.84 2.39 -0.92
C HIS A 150 -2.04 3.26 0.07
N HIS A 151 -0.72 3.14 0.15
CA HIS A 151 0.08 4.08 0.94
C HIS A 151 -0.07 5.52 0.44
N TRP A 152 0.04 5.70 -0.88
CA TRP A 152 0.12 6.99 -1.54
C TRP A 152 -1.16 7.39 -2.24
N LEU A 153 -1.89 6.43 -2.80
CA LEU A 153 -3.02 6.69 -3.70
C LEU A 153 -4.38 6.55 -3.02
N ALA A 154 -4.46 5.77 -1.95
CA ALA A 154 -5.66 5.77 -1.13
C ALA A 154 -5.70 7.06 -0.31
N SER A 155 -6.87 7.68 -0.25
CA SER A 155 -7.11 8.83 0.63
C SER A 155 -6.33 10.10 0.29
N VAL A 156 -5.87 10.23 -0.96
CA VAL A 156 -5.29 11.49 -1.43
C VAL A 156 -6.30 12.60 -1.31
N ALA A 157 -5.87 13.67 -0.65
CA ALA A 157 -6.52 14.96 -0.75
C ALA A 157 -5.53 15.98 -1.32
N PHE A 158 -6.04 16.91 -2.11
CA PHE A 158 -5.26 17.94 -2.78
C PHE A 158 -5.91 19.31 -2.63
N ASP A 159 -5.10 20.35 -2.80
CA ASP A 159 -5.51 21.75 -2.73
C ASP A 159 -5.34 22.38 -4.11
N LYS A 160 -6.39 23.03 -4.62
CA LYS A 160 -6.38 23.75 -5.90
C LYS A 160 -6.10 25.25 -5.73
N GLY A 161 -5.97 25.74 -4.51
CA GLY A 161 -5.85 27.16 -4.19
C GLY A 161 -7.17 27.93 -4.17
N ASP A 162 -8.31 27.23 -4.20
CA ASP A 162 -9.66 27.81 -4.13
C ASP A 162 -10.23 27.85 -2.69
N GLY A 163 -9.44 27.43 -1.71
CA GLY A 163 -9.83 27.37 -0.30
C GLY A 163 -10.64 26.13 0.06
N VAL A 164 -10.78 25.16 -0.84
CA VAL A 164 -11.48 23.89 -0.63
C VAL A 164 -10.47 22.73 -0.64
N LYS A 165 -10.63 21.80 0.31
CA LYS A 165 -9.92 20.52 0.27
C LYS A 165 -10.63 19.60 -0.72
N HIS A 166 -9.89 19.00 -1.65
CA HIS A 166 -10.45 18.10 -2.66
C HIS A 166 -10.06 16.65 -2.44
N CYS A 167 -11.02 15.74 -2.53
CA CYS A 167 -10.89 14.30 -2.36
C CYS A 167 -11.31 13.53 -3.62
N LEU A 168 -11.51 14.24 -4.74
CA LEU A 168 -12.05 13.74 -6.00
C LEU A 168 -11.18 12.68 -6.71
N LEU A 169 -10.04 12.30 -6.13
CA LEU A 169 -9.26 11.15 -6.57
C LEU A 169 -9.75 9.81 -5.96
N ARG A 170 -10.67 9.88 -5.00
CA ARG A 170 -11.22 8.75 -4.26
C ARG A 170 -12.63 8.44 -4.76
N GLY A 171 -13.05 7.18 -4.64
CA GLY A 171 -14.45 6.83 -4.82
C GLY A 171 -15.29 7.47 -3.72
N TYR A 172 -16.43 8.06 -4.08
CA TYR A 172 -17.41 8.51 -3.10
C TYR A 172 -18.44 7.40 -2.87
N GLU A 173 -18.47 6.87 -1.65
CA GLU A 173 -19.40 5.85 -1.21
C GLU A 173 -19.78 6.21 0.23
N PRO A 174 -20.87 6.98 0.43
CA PRO A 174 -21.24 7.41 1.75
C PRO A 174 -21.53 6.18 2.59
N SER A 175 -20.71 5.93 3.61
CA SER A 175 -21.10 5.00 4.67
C SER A 175 -22.43 5.52 5.22
N GLY A 176 -23.41 4.64 5.43
CA GLY A 176 -24.75 5.03 5.88
C GLY A 176 -24.81 5.76 7.24
N ASP A 177 -23.65 5.97 7.87
CA ASP A 177 -23.46 6.79 9.05
C ASP A 177 -23.14 8.22 8.63
N ASN A 178 -23.90 9.19 9.14
CA ASN A 178 -23.62 10.63 8.98
C ASN A 178 -22.13 10.90 9.25
N PRO A 179 -21.30 11.13 8.22
CA PRO A 179 -19.87 11.20 8.45
C PRO A 179 -19.62 12.55 9.11
N THR A 180 -19.28 12.52 10.39
CA THR A 180 -18.79 13.71 11.12
C THR A 180 -17.32 13.88 10.80
N GLY A 181 -16.90 15.08 10.40
CA GLY A 181 -15.49 15.37 10.10
C GLY A 181 -15.32 16.58 9.19
N ASP A 182 -14.07 16.80 8.77
CA ASP A 182 -13.73 17.83 7.81
C ASP A 182 -14.45 17.61 6.47
N LEU A 183 -14.75 18.71 5.78
CA LEU A 183 -15.39 18.66 4.47
C LEU A 183 -14.33 18.53 3.38
N CYS A 184 -14.64 17.68 2.41
CA CYS A 184 -13.91 17.54 1.16
C CYS A 184 -14.90 17.69 0.02
N ASP A 185 -14.70 18.68 -0.85
CA ASP A 185 -15.64 19.01 -1.94
C ASP A 185 -17.09 19.27 -1.45
N GLY A 186 -17.22 19.90 -0.27
CA GLY A 186 -18.53 20.23 0.31
C GLY A 186 -19.30 19.04 0.90
N VAL A 187 -18.73 17.84 0.89
CA VAL A 187 -19.29 16.66 1.56
C VAL A 187 -18.32 16.15 2.63
N PRO A 188 -18.78 15.38 3.63
CA PRO A 188 -17.87 14.85 4.64
C PRO A 188 -16.78 13.95 4.05
N GLU A 189 -15.54 14.14 4.48
CA GLU A 189 -14.39 13.34 4.02
C GLU A 189 -14.58 11.83 4.27
N GLY A 190 -15.31 11.48 5.33
CA GLY A 190 -15.66 10.09 5.65
C GLY A 190 -16.57 9.41 4.62
N GLY A 191 -17.25 10.17 3.76
CA GLY A 191 -18.03 9.62 2.65
C GLY A 191 -17.19 9.23 1.43
N TYR A 192 -15.92 9.62 1.38
CA TYR A 192 -14.99 9.09 0.39
C TYR A 192 -14.38 7.78 0.90
N ASN A 193 -14.46 6.73 0.10
CA ASN A 193 -13.81 5.47 0.44
C ASN A 193 -12.27 5.60 0.40
N GLN A 194 -11.59 4.59 0.92
CA GLN A 194 -10.13 4.48 0.92
C GLN A 194 -9.62 3.84 -0.39
N HIS A 195 -10.40 3.87 -1.47
CA HIS A 195 -10.03 3.30 -2.76
C HIS A 195 -10.03 4.37 -3.85
N TRP A 196 -9.22 4.15 -4.86
CA TRP A 196 -9.40 4.85 -6.13
C TRP A 196 -10.58 4.24 -6.86
N ALA A 197 -11.40 5.06 -7.52
CA ALA A 197 -12.52 4.52 -8.26
C ALA A 197 -12.83 5.34 -9.51
N TYR A 198 -12.48 4.80 -10.67
CA TYR A 198 -12.78 5.42 -11.96
C TYR A 198 -14.27 5.39 -12.33
N TYR A 199 -14.97 4.35 -11.88
CA TYR A 199 -16.42 4.21 -12.10
C TYR A 199 -17.23 5.22 -11.31
N PHE A 200 -16.71 5.68 -10.17
CA PHE A 200 -17.32 6.72 -9.34
C PHE A 200 -16.65 8.05 -9.66
N ASN A 201 -16.64 8.42 -10.94
CA ASN A 201 -16.07 9.64 -11.47
C ASN A 201 -16.59 10.86 -10.67
N SER A 202 -15.82 11.25 -9.67
CA SER A 202 -16.04 12.45 -8.86
C SER A 202 -15.40 13.68 -9.52
N GLY A 203 -14.92 13.57 -10.77
CA GLY A 203 -14.10 14.58 -11.41
C GLY A 203 -12.67 14.54 -10.90
N GLY A 204 -12.01 13.38 -10.92
CA GLY A 204 -10.63 13.26 -10.44
C GLY A 204 -9.58 13.91 -11.35
N VAL A 205 -8.50 14.42 -10.75
CA VAL A 205 -7.34 15.00 -11.45
C VAL A 205 -6.65 13.99 -12.38
N MET A 206 -6.64 12.71 -12.02
CA MET A 206 -6.06 11.62 -12.84
C MET A 206 -6.72 11.45 -14.21
N TYR A 207 -7.92 11.99 -14.38
CA TYR A 207 -8.69 11.95 -15.63
C TYR A 207 -8.72 13.30 -16.36
N GLY A 208 -7.97 14.29 -15.89
CA GLY A 208 -7.92 15.62 -16.52
C GLY A 208 -9.20 16.45 -16.38
N ASN A 209 -10.22 15.93 -15.68
CA ASN A 209 -11.55 16.53 -15.64
C ASN A 209 -11.69 17.69 -14.63
N ASN A 210 -10.66 17.98 -13.83
CA ASN A 210 -10.73 18.99 -12.76
C ASN A 210 -9.55 19.97 -12.69
N ILE A 211 -8.56 19.82 -13.57
CA ILE A 211 -7.57 20.87 -13.80
C ILE A 211 -8.13 21.72 -14.95
N THR A 212 -8.70 22.86 -14.59
CA THR A 212 -9.08 23.92 -15.53
C THR A 212 -8.10 25.08 -15.33
N ASP A 213 -7.69 25.70 -16.43
CA ASP A 213 -6.73 26.82 -16.49
C ASP A 213 -7.29 28.15 -15.95
#